data_AF-A0AAT9QI30-F1
#
_entry.id   AF-A0AAT9QI30-F1
#
_cell.length_a   1.000
_cell.length_b   1.000
_cell.length_c   1.000
_cell.angle_alpha   90.00
_cell.angle_beta   90.00
_cell.angle_gamma   90.00
#
_symmetry.space_group_name_H-M   'P 1'
#
loop_
_entity.id
_entity.type
_entity.pdbx_description
1 polymer ?
#
loop_
_entity_poly.entity_id
_entity_poly.type
_entity_poly.pdbx_seq_one_letter_code
_entity_poly.pdbx_strand_id
1 'polypeptide(L)'
;MNIKRTTIIGAALALGAAAFAAPAQAASSNGADVTKFNECTVYGSYQNCRTGIAVSHQVSTPSGIQSTSSSGNYTDTLTATNGGTVLNTIQTQTHTHTLMRNGQLIEIGQHYREQTTSTGPDGTRQCWEREDSHQVRRLRPVRPRGALLPVASSSRRS
;
A
#
# COMPACT_ATOMS: atom_id res chain seq x y z
N MET A 1 -34.58 -54.06 25.70
CA MET A 1 -35.25 -53.14 24.76
C MET A 1 -35.81 -51.97 25.57
N ASN A 2 -35.39 -50.76 25.23
CA ASN A 2 -35.87 -49.43 25.66
C ASN A 2 -35.57 -48.86 27.06
N ILE A 3 -34.56 -48.00 27.02
CA ILE A 3 -34.10 -46.91 27.89
C ILE A 3 -35.18 -45.83 28.09
N LYS A 4 -35.30 -45.28 29.31
CA LYS A 4 -35.86 -43.94 29.55
C LYS A 4 -35.00 -43.12 30.53
N ARG A 5 -34.14 -42.29 29.93
CA ARG A 5 -33.91 -40.85 30.17
C ARG A 5 -33.69 -40.38 31.62
N THR A 6 -32.43 -40.32 32.02
CA THR A 6 -31.94 -39.44 33.09
C THR A 6 -31.58 -38.08 32.48
N THR A 7 -32.34 -37.05 32.82
CA THR A 7 -32.04 -35.65 32.49
C THR A 7 -31.08 -35.09 33.53
N ILE A 8 -29.84 -34.80 33.14
CA ILE A 8 -28.93 -33.96 33.93
C ILE A 8 -28.69 -32.69 33.14
N ILE A 9 -29.25 -31.60 33.65
CA ILE A 9 -28.95 -30.22 33.25
C ILE A 9 -27.67 -29.86 34.01
N GLY A 10 -26.55 -29.74 33.29
CA GLY A 10 -25.26 -29.32 33.84
C GLY A 10 -24.67 -28.26 32.92
N ALA A 11 -24.63 -27.02 33.41
CA ALA A 11 -24.23 -25.83 32.69
C ALA A 11 -22.84 -25.94 32.04
N ALA A 12 -22.77 -25.76 30.72
CA ALA A 12 -21.51 -25.56 30.02
C ALA A 12 -21.14 -24.07 30.10
N LEU A 13 -20.10 -23.78 30.90
CA LEU A 13 -19.35 -22.52 30.84
C LEU A 13 -18.70 -22.40 29.44
N ALA A 14 -19.29 -21.61 28.56
CA ALA A 14 -18.63 -21.20 27.33
C ALA A 14 -17.70 -20.02 27.63
N LEU A 15 -16.41 -20.31 27.74
CA LEU A 15 -15.34 -19.32 27.65
C LEU A 15 -15.43 -18.67 26.26
N GLY A 16 -15.90 -17.43 26.21
CA GLY A 16 -15.93 -16.62 25.01
C GLY A 16 -14.51 -16.28 24.58
N ALA A 17 -13.93 -17.10 23.69
CA ALA A 17 -12.78 -16.70 22.91
C ALA A 17 -13.24 -15.62 21.93
N ALA A 18 -12.95 -14.35 22.25
CA ALA A 18 -13.00 -13.28 21.27
C ALA A 18 -11.91 -13.56 20.23
N ALA A 19 -12.29 -14.26 19.16
CA ALA A 19 -11.47 -14.34 17.97
C ALA A 19 -11.38 -12.92 17.41
N PHE A 20 -10.22 -12.28 17.55
CA PHE A 20 -9.85 -11.16 16.71
C PHE A 20 -9.93 -11.65 15.27
N ALA A 21 -11.04 -11.37 14.60
CA ALA A 21 -11.12 -11.48 13.16
C ALA A 21 -10.14 -10.45 12.60
N ALA A 22 -8.90 -10.88 12.35
CA ALA A 22 -8.03 -10.19 11.41
C ALA A 22 -8.83 -10.00 10.11
N PRO A 23 -8.74 -8.83 9.44
CA PRO A 23 -9.49 -8.60 8.23
C PRO A 23 -9.15 -9.73 7.24
N ALA A 24 -10.17 -10.51 6.87
CA ALA A 24 -10.06 -11.51 5.84
C ALA A 24 -9.68 -10.80 4.54
N GLN A 25 -8.39 -10.89 4.19
CA GLN A 25 -7.86 -10.39 2.93
C GLN A 25 -8.44 -11.26 1.82
N ALA A 26 -9.51 -10.78 1.18
CA ALA A 26 -9.95 -11.32 -0.09
C ALA A 26 -8.90 -10.93 -1.15
N ALA A 27 -7.84 -11.73 -1.24
CA ALA A 27 -6.85 -11.66 -2.30
C ALA A 27 -7.51 -12.14 -3.59
N SER A 28 -7.80 -11.22 -4.50
CA SER A 28 -8.12 -11.56 -5.88
C SER A 28 -7.66 -10.44 -6.81
N SER A 29 -6.41 -10.56 -7.26
CA SER A 29 -5.95 -10.12 -8.59
C SER A 29 -4.47 -10.50 -8.78
N ASN A 30 -4.17 -11.56 -9.54
CA ASN A 30 -2.87 -11.79 -10.18
C ASN A 30 -1.59 -11.66 -9.31
N GLY A 31 -1.64 -11.96 -8.01
CA GLY A 31 -0.48 -11.86 -7.10
C GLY A 31 -0.25 -10.48 -6.48
N ALA A 32 -1.22 -9.55 -6.58
CA ALA A 32 -1.21 -8.30 -5.83
C ALA A 32 -1.75 -8.50 -4.41
N ASP A 33 -1.10 -7.86 -3.44
CA ASP A 33 -1.60 -7.69 -2.08
C ASP A 33 -2.50 -6.46 -2.04
N VAL A 34 -3.72 -6.63 -1.50
CA VAL A 34 -4.73 -5.58 -1.39
C VAL A 34 -5.11 -5.44 0.07
N THR A 35 -4.77 -4.29 0.64
CA THR A 35 -5.15 -3.92 2.00
C THR A 35 -6.24 -2.86 1.96
N LYS A 36 -7.38 -3.14 2.59
CA LYS A 36 -8.46 -2.18 2.81
C LYS A 36 -8.51 -1.82 4.27
N PHE A 37 -8.77 -0.56 4.57
CA PHE A 37 -8.92 -0.10 5.95
C PHE A 37 -10.03 0.93 6.08
N ASN A 38 -10.60 0.94 7.28
CA ASN A 38 -11.60 1.90 7.72
C ASN A 38 -11.42 2.05 9.23
N GLU A 39 -10.78 3.14 9.63
CA GLU A 39 -10.39 3.41 11.00
C GLU A 39 -10.95 4.77 11.41
N CYS A 40 -11.70 4.82 12.50
CA CYS A 40 -12.25 6.06 13.03
C CYS A 40 -11.78 6.29 14.46
N THR A 41 -11.30 7.50 14.73
CA THR A 41 -10.91 7.94 16.07
C THR A 41 -11.74 9.15 16.48
N VAL A 42 -12.24 9.15 17.72
CA VAL A 42 -13.06 10.25 18.27
C VAL A 42 -12.21 11.08 19.23
N TYR A 43 -12.19 12.39 19.00
CA TYR A 43 -11.51 13.40 19.81
C TYR A 43 -12.54 14.41 20.33
N GLY A 44 -13.16 14.09 21.47
CA GLY A 44 -14.19 14.93 22.09
C GLY A 44 -15.38 15.17 21.16
N SER A 45 -15.54 16.41 20.68
CA SER A 45 -16.61 16.83 19.77
C SER A 45 -16.32 16.56 18.28
N TYR A 46 -15.23 15.87 17.97
CA TYR A 46 -14.81 15.58 16.59
C TYR A 46 -14.56 14.08 16.39
N GLN A 47 -14.80 13.60 15.18
CA GLN A 47 -14.47 12.27 14.72
C GLN A 47 -13.61 12.37 13.47
N ASN A 48 -12.44 11.75 13.49
CA ASN A 48 -11.61 11.60 12.31
C ASN A 48 -11.73 10.16 11.81
N CYS A 49 -12.22 9.98 10.60
CA CYS A 49 -12.33 8.68 9.94
C CYS A 49 -11.40 8.63 8.73
N ARG A 50 -10.57 7.61 8.70
CA ARG A 50 -9.69 7.29 7.58
C ARG A 50 -10.18 6.02 6.90
N THR A 51 -10.47 6.13 5.62
CA THR A 51 -10.85 5.00 4.77
C THR A 51 -9.91 4.90 3.59
N GLY A 52 -9.64 3.69 3.10
CA GLY A 52 -8.83 3.58 1.91
C GLY A 52 -8.48 2.18 1.48
N ILE A 53 -7.75 2.13 0.37
CA ILE A 53 -7.28 0.92 -0.28
C ILE A 53 -5.82 1.14 -0.66
N ALA A 54 -4.96 0.24 -0.22
CA ALA A 54 -3.60 0.12 -0.70
C ALA A 54 -3.46 -1.18 -1.51
N VAL A 55 -2.80 -1.10 -2.66
CA VAL A 55 -2.50 -2.23 -3.52
C VAL A 55 -1.00 -2.27 -3.70
N SER A 56 -0.39 -3.44 -3.55
CA SER A 56 1.03 -3.65 -3.80
C SER A 56 1.22 -4.87 -4.67
N HIS A 57 2.17 -4.82 -5.60
CA HIS A 57 2.56 -5.98 -6.39
C HIS A 57 4.07 -6.02 -6.57
N GLN A 58 4.60 -7.23 -6.63
CA GLN A 58 6.00 -7.48 -6.90
C GLN A 58 6.13 -8.52 -8.02
N VAL A 59 6.93 -8.19 -9.02
CA VAL A 59 7.24 -9.10 -10.13
C VAL A 59 8.74 -9.19 -10.31
N SER A 60 9.22 -10.41 -10.57
CA SER A 60 10.62 -10.66 -10.89
C SER A 60 10.74 -11.10 -12.34
N THR A 61 11.56 -10.42 -13.13
CA THR A 61 11.83 -10.82 -14.51
C THR A 61 12.90 -11.92 -14.56
N PRO A 62 12.89 -12.77 -15.60
CA PRO A 62 13.99 -13.73 -15.84
C PRO A 62 15.37 -13.07 -15.96
N SER A 63 15.41 -11.77 -16.32
CA SER A 63 16.63 -10.96 -16.39
C SER A 63 17.14 -10.47 -15.03
N GLY A 64 16.54 -10.91 -13.92
CA GLY A 64 16.97 -10.59 -12.56
C GLY A 64 16.56 -9.20 -12.07
N ILE A 65 15.58 -8.56 -12.73
CA ILE A 65 15.00 -7.29 -12.27
C ILE A 65 13.82 -7.60 -11.36
N GLN A 66 13.85 -7.06 -10.15
CA GLN A 66 12.71 -7.04 -9.25
C GLN A 66 12.01 -5.69 -9.41
N SER A 67 10.74 -5.73 -9.77
CA SER A 67 9.88 -4.56 -9.86
C SER A 67 8.84 -4.63 -8.76
N THR A 68 8.80 -3.63 -7.90
CA THR A 68 7.70 -3.43 -6.96
C THR A 68 6.92 -2.20 -7.37
N SER A 69 5.61 -2.26 -7.26
CA SER A 69 4.80 -1.05 -7.35
C SER A 69 3.64 -1.14 -6.38
N SER A 70 3.38 -0.01 -5.73
CA SER A 70 2.28 0.15 -4.79
C SER A 70 1.49 1.40 -5.12
N SER A 71 0.19 1.32 -4.94
CA SER A 71 -0.72 2.43 -5.03
C SER A 71 -1.60 2.50 -3.79
N GLY A 72 -1.97 3.70 -3.38
CA GLY A 72 -2.79 3.95 -2.21
C GLY A 72 -3.78 5.05 -2.51
N ASN A 73 -5.06 4.80 -2.21
CA ASN A 73 -6.11 5.80 -2.26
C ASN A 73 -6.77 5.89 -0.89
N TYR A 74 -6.68 7.05 -0.26
CA TYR A 74 -7.11 7.29 1.10
C TYR A 74 -8.05 8.49 1.16
N THR A 75 -9.06 8.42 2.01
CA THR A 75 -9.97 9.51 2.33
C THR A 75 -10.01 9.67 3.85
N ASP A 76 -9.51 10.80 4.31
CA ASP A 76 -9.56 11.24 5.70
C ASP A 76 -10.70 12.25 5.84
N THR A 77 -11.64 11.99 6.75
CA THR A 77 -12.83 12.83 6.97
C THR A 77 -12.89 13.27 8.42
N LEU A 78 -12.92 14.58 8.64
CA LEU A 78 -13.15 15.20 9.93
C LEU A 78 -14.62 15.63 10.04
N THR A 79 -15.32 15.06 11.01
CA THR A 79 -16.75 15.29 11.25
C THR A 79 -16.96 15.82 12.66
N ALA A 80 -17.83 16.81 12.83
CA ALA A 80 -18.33 17.19 14.15
C ALA A 80 -19.27 16.09 14.68
N THR A 81 -18.97 15.50 15.83
CA THR A 81 -19.82 14.44 16.41
C THR A 81 -21.20 14.98 16.81
N ASN A 82 -21.25 16.23 17.25
CA ASN A 82 -22.49 16.94 17.53
C ASN A 82 -23.03 17.55 16.23
N GLY A 83 -23.90 16.82 15.53
CA GLY A 83 -24.59 17.30 14.32
C GLY A 83 -24.16 16.64 13.02
N GLY A 84 -23.11 15.81 13.02
CA GLY A 84 -22.71 15.00 11.85
C GLY A 84 -22.15 15.82 10.68
N THR A 85 -21.84 17.10 10.90
CA THR A 85 -21.34 17.99 9.85
C THR A 85 -19.90 17.63 9.49
N VAL A 86 -19.66 17.35 8.21
CA VAL A 86 -18.29 17.14 7.68
C VAL A 86 -17.60 18.50 7.56
N LEU A 87 -16.54 18.67 8.33
CA LEU A 87 -15.75 19.90 8.39
C LEU A 87 -14.63 19.87 7.35
N ASN A 88 -13.98 18.72 7.18
CA ASN A 88 -12.89 18.57 6.24
C ASN A 88 -12.87 17.17 5.62
N THR A 89 -12.58 17.08 4.33
CA THR A 89 -12.30 15.83 3.62
C THR A 89 -10.98 15.99 2.89
N ILE A 90 -10.04 15.10 3.17
CA ILE A 90 -8.75 15.04 2.49
C ILE A 90 -8.71 13.72 1.70
N GLN A 91 -8.56 13.81 0.39
CA GLN A 91 -8.38 12.67 -0.49
C GLN A 91 -6.93 12.62 -0.92
N THR A 92 -6.23 11.53 -0.59
CA THR A 92 -4.82 11.34 -0.92
C THR A 92 -4.68 10.14 -1.84
N GLN A 93 -3.95 10.33 -2.94
CA GLN A 93 -3.56 9.29 -3.87
C GLN A 93 -2.04 9.21 -3.91
N THR A 94 -1.51 8.00 -3.83
CA THR A 94 -0.07 7.74 -3.89
C THR A 94 0.19 6.61 -4.86
N HIS A 95 1.25 6.75 -5.64
CA HIS A 95 1.76 5.71 -6.51
C HIS A 95 3.27 5.69 -6.37
N THR A 96 3.82 4.52 -6.06
CA THR A 96 5.27 4.32 -6.00
C THR A 96 5.64 3.10 -6.83
N HIS A 97 6.80 3.17 -7.48
CA HIS A 97 7.41 2.02 -8.12
C HIS A 97 8.90 2.00 -7.85
N THR A 98 9.46 0.80 -7.71
CA THR A 98 10.89 0.60 -7.49
C THR A 98 11.38 -0.53 -8.40
N LEU A 99 12.50 -0.30 -9.08
CA LEU A 99 13.22 -1.30 -9.85
C LEU A 99 14.55 -1.60 -9.17
N MET A 100 14.78 -2.87 -8.85
CA MET A 100 16.00 -3.37 -8.26
C MET A 100 16.63 -4.44 -9.15
N ARG A 101 17.95 -4.52 -9.17
CA ARG A 101 18.70 -5.62 -9.80
C ARG A 101 19.84 -6.02 -8.90
N ASN A 102 19.93 -7.30 -8.55
CA ASN A 102 20.99 -7.83 -7.68
C ASN A 102 21.13 -7.05 -6.35
N GLY A 103 20.01 -6.63 -5.74
CA GLY A 103 19.99 -5.81 -4.53
C GLY A 103 20.30 -4.32 -4.72
N GLN A 104 20.65 -3.88 -5.93
CA GLN A 104 20.92 -2.47 -6.24
C GLN A 104 19.67 -1.77 -6.79
N LEU A 105 19.36 -0.59 -6.24
CA LEU A 105 18.31 0.29 -6.75
C LEU A 105 18.70 0.87 -8.12
N ILE A 106 17.91 0.56 -9.15
CA ILE A 106 18.06 1.12 -10.50
C ILE A 106 17.16 2.34 -10.67
N GLU A 107 15.92 2.26 -10.18
CA GLU A 107 14.92 3.29 -10.36
C GLU A 107 13.96 3.31 -9.17
N ILE A 108 13.56 4.52 -8.77
CA ILE A 108 12.41 4.74 -7.91
C ILE A 108 11.59 5.89 -8.49
N GLY A 109 10.28 5.70 -8.54
CA GLY A 109 9.33 6.76 -8.85
C GLY A 109 8.28 6.85 -7.75
N GLN A 110 7.84 8.07 -7.48
CA GLN A 110 6.76 8.39 -6.57
C GLN A 110 5.92 9.49 -7.20
N HIS A 111 4.61 9.30 -7.17
CA HIS A 111 3.61 10.29 -7.51
C HIS A 111 2.64 10.40 -6.34
N TYR A 112 2.30 11.62 -5.98
CA TYR A 112 1.42 11.95 -4.87
C TYR A 112 0.44 13.02 -5.35
N ARG A 113 -0.84 12.82 -5.03
CA ARG A 113 -1.88 13.81 -5.25
C ARG A 113 -2.73 13.92 -3.99
N GLU A 114 -3.07 15.13 -3.62
CA GLU A 114 -3.98 15.40 -2.51
C GLU A 114 -5.00 16.46 -2.90
N GLN A 115 -6.25 16.22 -2.53
CA GLN A 115 -7.34 17.18 -2.62
C GLN A 115 -7.93 17.37 -1.24
N THR A 116 -7.88 18.59 -0.72
CA THR A 116 -8.51 18.98 0.54
C THR A 116 -9.77 19.77 0.25
N THR A 117 -10.88 19.39 0.86
CA THR A 117 -12.15 20.12 0.82
C THR A 117 -12.58 20.45 2.24
N SER A 118 -12.59 21.74 2.59
CA SER A 118 -13.09 22.20 3.89
C SER A 118 -14.42 22.92 3.73
N THR A 119 -15.33 22.71 4.70
CA THR A 119 -16.64 23.37 4.77
C THR A 119 -16.63 24.35 5.94
N GLY A 120 -16.78 25.64 5.62
CA GLY A 120 -16.91 26.71 6.60
C GLY A 120 -18.21 26.63 7.40
N PRO A 121 -18.31 27.34 8.52
CA PRO A 121 -19.53 27.38 9.35
C PRO A 121 -20.73 28.01 8.64
N ASP A 122 -20.50 28.79 7.58
CA ASP A 122 -21.49 29.38 6.68
C ASP A 122 -21.88 28.45 5.51
N GLY A 123 -21.30 27.24 5.45
CA GLY A 123 -21.49 26.29 4.35
C GLY A 123 -20.59 26.53 3.14
N THR A 124 -19.71 27.55 3.17
CA THR A 124 -18.78 27.81 2.07
C THR A 124 -17.77 26.68 1.94
N ARG A 125 -17.58 26.16 0.73
CA ARG A 125 -16.62 25.08 0.45
C ARG A 125 -15.34 25.67 -0.13
N GLN A 126 -14.21 25.34 0.49
CA GLN A 126 -12.89 25.67 -0.01
C GLN A 126 -12.18 24.40 -0.44
N CYS A 127 -11.56 24.44 -1.63
CA CYS A 127 -10.87 23.31 -2.23
C CYS A 127 -9.42 23.67 -2.53
N TRP A 128 -8.50 22.80 -2.14
CA TRP A 128 -7.08 22.92 -2.46
C TRP A 128 -6.59 21.61 -3.07
N GLU A 129 -5.79 21.71 -4.13
CA GLU A 129 -5.15 20.56 -4.74
C GLU A 129 -3.63 20.72 -4.66
N ARG A 130 -2.96 19.61 -4.36
CA ARG A 130 -1.51 19.49 -4.38
C ARG A 130 -1.15 18.24 -5.17
N GLU A 131 -0.22 18.37 -6.09
CA GLU A 131 0.34 17.25 -6.84
C GLU A 131 1.86 17.34 -6.80
N ASP A 132 2.51 16.19 -6.63
CA ASP A 132 3.95 16.08 -6.53
C ASP A 132 4.41 14.78 -7.22
N SER A 133 5.53 14.84 -7.93
CA SER A 133 6.08 13.71 -8.68
C SER A 133 7.59 13.73 -8.67
N HIS A 134 8.19 12.61 -8.28
CA HIS A 134 9.63 12.43 -8.19
C HIS A 134 10.02 11.13 -8.88
N GLN A 135 11.04 11.18 -9.73
CA GLN A 135 11.62 9.99 -10.34
C GLN A 135 13.13 10.10 -10.32
N VAL A 136 13.79 9.06 -9.80
CA VAL A 136 15.25 8.96 -9.78
C VAL A 136 15.66 7.67 -10.47
N ARG A 137 16.50 7.79 -11.49
CA ARG A 137 17.06 6.65 -12.23
C ARG A 137 18.58 6.68 -12.15
N ARG A 138 19.18 5.64 -11.55
CA ARG A 138 20.63 5.44 -11.56
C ARG A 138 21.02 4.59 -12.77
N LEU A 139 21.35 5.26 -13.87
CA LEU A 139 22.05 4.61 -14.98
C LEU A 139 23.56 4.61 -14.70
N ARG A 140 24.12 3.47 -14.25
CA ARG A 140 25.43 2.90 -14.67
C ARG A 140 25.99 1.87 -13.65
N PRO A 141 26.40 0.68 -14.12
CA PRO A 141 27.74 0.17 -13.86
C PRO A 141 28.72 0.82 -14.84
N VAL A 142 29.84 1.33 -14.32
CA VAL A 142 31.01 1.70 -15.12
C VAL A 142 31.50 0.42 -15.82
N ARG A 143 31.46 0.37 -17.16
CA ARG A 143 32.30 -0.58 -17.90
C ARG A 143 33.75 -0.17 -17.62
N PRO A 144 34.65 -1.06 -17.17
CA PRO A 144 36.07 -0.77 -17.31
C PRO A 144 36.37 -0.65 -18.80
N ARG A 145 36.66 0.58 -19.25
CA ARG A 145 37.32 0.84 -20.52
C ARG A 145 38.76 0.34 -20.37
N GLY A 146 39.11 -0.71 -21.10
CA GLY A 146 40.51 -1.07 -21.33
C GLY A 146 40.89 -2.46 -20.83
N ALA A 147 40.54 -3.48 -21.60
CA ALA A 147 41.42 -4.64 -21.78
C ALA A 147 41.68 -4.76 -23.28
N LEU A 148 42.54 -3.90 -23.80
CA LEU A 148 43.25 -4.13 -25.06
C LEU A 148 44.35 -5.15 -24.73
N LEU A 149 44.18 -6.39 -25.18
CA LEU A 149 45.31 -7.30 -25.40
C LEU A 149 45.38 -7.53 -26.91
N PRO A 150 46.41 -7.00 -27.61
CA PRO A 150 46.70 -7.44 -28.97
C PRO A 150 47.57 -8.70 -28.89
N VAL A 151 47.07 -9.84 -29.37
CA VAL A 151 47.94 -10.90 -29.89
C VAL A 151 47.43 -11.28 -31.27
N ALA A 152 47.96 -10.58 -32.26
CA ALA A 152 48.05 -11.06 -33.62
C ALA A 152 49.46 -10.74 -34.11
N SER A 153 50.37 -11.70 -33.98
CA SER A 153 51.58 -11.76 -34.79
C SER A 153 51.47 -13.02 -35.65
N SER A 154 51.16 -12.80 -36.92
CA SER A 154 51.33 -13.76 -38.00
C SER A 154 52.52 -13.28 -38.83
N SER A 155 53.58 -14.10 -38.89
CA SER A 155 54.67 -14.02 -39.88
C SER A 155 55.60 -15.22 -39.60
N ARG A 156 56.09 -16.04 -40.52
CA ARG A 156 55.90 -16.30 -41.95
C ARG A 156 56.78 -17.53 -42.23
N ARG A 157 56.42 -18.35 -43.22
CA ARG A 157 57.29 -19.41 -43.79
C ARG A 157 58.67 -18.84 -44.15
N SER A 158 59.72 -19.62 -43.90
CA SER A 158 60.83 -19.94 -44.81
C SER A 158 61.39 -21.28 -44.37
#